data_AF-A0A841JIX0-F1
#
_entry.id   AF-A0A841JIX0-F1
#
_cell.length_a   1.000
_cell.length_b   1.000
_cell.length_c   1.000
_cell.angle_alpha   90.00
_cell.angle_beta   90.00
_cell.angle_gamma   90.00
#
_symmetry.space_group_name_H-M   'P 1'
#
loop_
_entity.id
_entity.type
_entity.pdbx_description
1 polymer ?
#
loop_
_entity_poly.entity_id
_entity_poly.type
_entity_poly.pdbx_seq_one_letter_code
_entity_poly.pdbx_strand_id
1 'polypeptide(L)'
;MKETEMTREKLLSSILMGKFSSAVVRLAQAQLITAESFMVPEIDIPRMEACNCYVIGAISACITLTNHLLERYCKELLIQVDFGPSFMRTSFQFDDSPPPDLSVYLNKDLSRTLAALKSKNLISKETWKILDKYRDIFRNGFAHYDPALILKGLTYKISVMKMPGEPIEKKELNLHQIPPVGLAVEAFAEKNAWLYLVTVENLIRSTIRYFHNPGIDPGFSIIPINK
;
A
#
# COMPACT_ATOMS: atom_id res chain seq x y z
N MET A 1 17.01 6.12 -43.42
CA MET A 1 16.24 5.21 -42.53
C MET A 1 14.84 5.77 -42.40
N LYS A 2 13.81 5.04 -42.86
CA LYS A 2 12.42 5.44 -42.59
C LYS A 2 12.09 5.02 -41.17
N GLU A 3 11.80 5.97 -40.29
CA GLU A 3 11.17 5.68 -38.99
C GLU A 3 9.86 4.94 -39.26
N THR A 4 9.77 3.69 -38.83
CA THR A 4 8.56 2.89 -38.96
C THR A 4 7.51 3.50 -38.05
N GLU A 5 6.49 4.11 -38.64
CA GLU A 5 5.40 4.78 -37.92
C GLU A 5 4.70 3.77 -36.97
N MET A 6 4.77 4.02 -35.67
CA MET A 6 4.22 3.15 -34.65
C MET A 6 2.70 3.35 -34.58
N THR A 7 1.94 2.39 -35.11
CA THR A 7 0.48 2.45 -35.09
C THR A 7 -0.07 2.33 -33.67
N ARG A 8 -1.25 2.92 -33.42
CA ARG A 8 -1.93 2.90 -32.12
C ARG A 8 -2.12 1.48 -31.57
N GLU A 9 -2.44 0.51 -32.43
CA GLU A 9 -2.60 -0.90 -32.05
C GLU A 9 -1.27 -1.55 -31.67
N LYS A 10 -0.17 -1.23 -32.36
CA LYS A 10 1.17 -1.73 -32.02
C LYS A 10 1.67 -1.15 -30.70
N LEU A 11 1.40 0.13 -30.44
CA LEU A 11 1.71 0.78 -29.17
C LEU A 11 0.90 0.15 -28.02
N LEU A 12 -0.41 -0.02 -28.19
CA LEU A 12 -1.27 -0.68 -27.20
C LEU A 12 -0.83 -2.12 -26.93
N SER A 13 -0.55 -2.89 -27.97
CA SER A 13 -0.06 -4.27 -27.85
C SER A 13 1.28 -4.31 -27.11
N SER A 14 2.23 -3.41 -27.43
CA SER A 14 3.52 -3.34 -26.74
C SER A 14 3.39 -2.98 -25.25
N ILE A 15 2.51 -2.02 -24.91
CA ILE A 15 2.22 -1.64 -23.52
C ILE A 15 1.59 -2.81 -22.77
N LEU A 16 0.60 -3.47 -23.38
CA LEU A 16 -0.08 -4.62 -22.76
C LEU A 16 0.89 -5.79 -22.59
N MET A 17 1.67 -6.15 -23.61
CA MET A 17 2.65 -7.24 -23.52
C MET A 17 3.71 -6.97 -22.46
N GLY A 18 4.20 -5.73 -22.32
CA GLY A 18 5.13 -5.36 -21.25
C GLY A 18 4.51 -5.44 -19.85
N LYS A 19 3.26 -4.99 -19.69
CA LYS A 19 2.54 -5.10 -18.41
C LYS A 19 2.21 -6.55 -18.04
N PHE A 20 1.89 -7.39 -19.01
CA PHE A 20 1.55 -8.80 -18.79
C PHE A 20 2.77 -9.72 -18.71
N SER A 21 3.92 -9.37 -19.29
CA SER A 21 5.14 -10.18 -19.14
C SER A 21 5.57 -10.31 -17.68
N SER A 22 5.30 -9.28 -16.87
CA SER A 22 5.56 -9.32 -15.41
C SER A 22 4.40 -9.88 -14.60
N ALA A 23 3.23 -10.12 -15.20
CA ALA A 23 2.05 -10.57 -14.48
C ALA A 23 2.25 -11.96 -13.86
N VAL A 24 2.98 -12.87 -14.52
CA VAL A 24 3.30 -14.20 -13.96
C VAL A 24 4.15 -14.08 -12.70
N VAL A 25 5.16 -13.20 -12.71
CA VAL A 25 6.02 -12.94 -11.54
C VAL A 25 5.19 -12.33 -10.40
N ARG A 26 4.36 -11.33 -10.71
CA ARG A 26 3.50 -10.68 -9.71
C ARG A 26 2.42 -11.61 -9.17
N LEU A 27 1.92 -12.53 -9.99
CA LEU A 27 0.99 -13.57 -9.55
C LEU A 27 1.66 -14.51 -8.56
N ALA A 28 2.87 -14.99 -8.85
CA ALA A 28 3.63 -15.84 -7.92
C ALA A 28 3.89 -15.13 -6.58
N GLN A 29 4.17 -13.82 -6.62
CA GLN A 29 4.28 -12.99 -5.41
C GLN A 29 2.94 -12.88 -4.67
N ALA A 30 1.88 -12.46 -5.36
CA ALA A 30 0.55 -12.27 -4.77
C ALA A 30 -0.02 -13.58 -4.17
N GLN A 31 0.31 -14.74 -4.73
CA GLN A 31 -0.06 -16.05 -4.19
C GLN A 31 0.44 -16.27 -2.76
N LEU A 32 1.56 -15.66 -2.35
CA LEU A 32 2.04 -15.69 -0.96
C LEU A 32 1.06 -15.03 0.02
N ILE A 33 0.24 -14.09 -0.48
CA ILE A 33 -0.77 -13.35 0.29
C ILE A 33 -2.15 -14.03 0.17
N THR A 34 -2.50 -14.48 -1.04
CA THR A 34 -3.85 -14.96 -1.35
C THR A 34 -4.06 -16.45 -1.09
N ALA A 35 -3.00 -17.22 -0.80
CA ALA A 35 -3.11 -18.65 -0.49
C ALA A 35 -3.83 -18.93 0.83
N GLU A 36 -3.87 -17.95 1.73
CA GLU A 36 -4.50 -18.07 3.04
C GLU A 36 -5.65 -17.07 3.15
N SER A 37 -6.70 -17.44 3.87
CA SER A 37 -7.83 -16.57 4.19
C SER A 37 -7.81 -16.25 5.68
N PHE A 38 -8.10 -15.00 6.03
CA PHE A 38 -8.25 -14.61 7.43
C PHE A 38 -9.64 -14.91 7.97
N MET A 39 -10.60 -15.29 7.11
CA MET A 39 -12.01 -15.48 7.48
C MET A 39 -12.62 -14.21 8.08
N VAL A 40 -12.19 -13.04 7.60
CA VAL A 40 -12.71 -11.72 7.96
C VAL A 40 -12.97 -10.99 6.65
N PRO A 41 -14.20 -11.05 6.10
CA PRO A 41 -14.52 -10.49 4.78
C PRO A 41 -14.13 -9.03 4.60
N GLU A 42 -14.27 -8.23 5.66
CA GLU A 42 -13.91 -6.80 5.70
C GLU A 42 -12.40 -6.55 5.47
N ILE A 43 -11.58 -7.59 5.62
CA ILE A 43 -10.12 -7.58 5.38
C ILE A 43 -9.80 -8.38 4.11
N ASP A 44 -10.34 -9.59 3.97
CA ASP A 44 -10.04 -10.50 2.87
C ASP A 44 -10.40 -9.90 1.51
N ILE A 45 -11.56 -9.25 1.39
CA ILE A 45 -12.03 -8.66 0.13
C ILE A 45 -11.08 -7.55 -0.35
N PRO A 46 -10.84 -6.45 0.40
CA PRO A 46 -9.93 -5.39 -0.05
C PRO A 46 -8.48 -5.88 -0.21
N ARG A 47 -8.05 -6.89 0.56
CA ARG A 47 -6.74 -7.53 0.35
C ARG A 47 -6.64 -8.20 -1.03
N MET A 48 -7.63 -9.01 -1.40
CA MET A 48 -7.69 -9.68 -2.70
C MET A 48 -7.75 -8.67 -3.85
N GLU A 49 -8.51 -7.59 -3.71
CA GLU A 49 -8.58 -6.53 -4.72
C GLU A 49 -7.24 -5.81 -4.92
N ALA A 50 -6.52 -5.50 -3.84
CA ALA A 50 -5.18 -4.92 -3.92
C ALA A 50 -4.20 -5.87 -4.62
N CYS A 51 -4.22 -7.17 -4.28
CA CYS A 51 -3.44 -8.20 -4.96
C CYS A 51 -3.78 -8.30 -6.46
N ASN A 52 -5.06 -8.28 -6.82
CA ASN A 52 -5.48 -8.32 -8.22
C ASN A 52 -4.95 -7.12 -9.01
N CYS A 53 -5.04 -5.91 -8.43
CA CYS A 53 -4.47 -4.70 -9.02
C CYS A 53 -2.95 -4.82 -9.21
N TYR A 54 -2.25 -5.41 -8.24
CA TYR A 54 -0.82 -5.69 -8.35
C TYR A 54 -0.54 -6.61 -9.53
N VAL A 55 -1.22 -7.76 -9.62
CA VAL A 55 -1.00 -8.77 -10.66
C VAL A 55 -1.19 -8.20 -12.06
N ILE A 56 -2.26 -7.45 -12.30
CA ILE A 56 -2.56 -6.87 -13.64
C ILE A 56 -1.73 -5.63 -13.96
N GLY A 57 -0.92 -5.12 -13.03
CA GLY A 57 -0.08 -3.95 -13.25
C GLY A 57 -0.81 -2.62 -13.19
N ALA A 58 -1.93 -2.58 -12.47
CA ALA A 58 -2.60 -1.35 -12.05
C ALA A 58 -1.97 -0.87 -10.73
N ILE A 59 -0.68 -0.51 -10.77
CA ILE A 59 0.14 -0.38 -9.56
C ILE A 59 -0.28 0.80 -8.68
N SER A 60 -0.60 1.95 -9.27
CA SER A 60 -1.14 3.08 -8.51
C SER A 60 -2.48 2.75 -7.83
N ALA A 61 -3.33 1.93 -8.46
CA ALA A 61 -4.57 1.44 -7.86
C ALA A 61 -4.30 0.44 -6.72
N CYS A 62 -3.31 -0.46 -6.89
CA CYS A 62 -2.85 -1.35 -5.83
C CYS A 62 -2.40 -0.57 -4.58
N ILE A 63 -1.57 0.47 -4.74
CA ILE A 63 -1.14 1.32 -3.61
C ILE A 63 -2.34 2.00 -2.95
N THR A 64 -3.29 2.50 -3.74
CA THR A 64 -4.49 3.17 -3.22
C THR A 64 -5.37 2.22 -2.42
N LEU A 65 -5.64 1.01 -2.93
CA LEU A 65 -6.38 -0.02 -2.20
C LEU A 65 -5.62 -0.49 -0.95
N THR A 66 -4.30 -0.58 -1.02
CA THR A 66 -3.44 -0.88 0.15
C THR A 66 -3.56 0.20 1.23
N ASN A 67 -3.66 1.49 0.85
CA ASN A 67 -3.94 2.58 1.79
C ASN A 67 -5.28 2.40 2.50
N HIS A 68 -6.34 2.07 1.74
CA HIS A 68 -7.66 1.84 2.29
C HIS A 68 -7.68 0.62 3.23
N LEU A 69 -7.03 -0.48 2.83
CA LEU A 69 -6.86 -1.67 3.65
C LEU A 69 -6.16 -1.34 4.97
N LEU A 70 -5.03 -0.65 4.92
CA LEU A 70 -4.29 -0.24 6.13
C LEU A 70 -5.14 0.62 7.06
N GLU A 71 -5.79 1.66 6.52
CA GLU A 71 -6.59 2.58 7.34
C GLU A 71 -7.78 1.88 7.98
N ARG A 72 -8.51 1.06 7.21
CA ARG A 72 -9.63 0.28 7.74
C ARG A 72 -9.16 -0.73 8.78
N TYR A 73 -8.12 -1.50 8.47
CA TYR A 73 -7.60 -2.53 9.36
C TYR A 73 -7.15 -1.97 10.71
N CYS A 74 -6.40 -0.86 10.72
CA CYS A 74 -5.96 -0.24 11.98
C CYS A 74 -7.14 0.21 12.86
N LYS A 75 -8.21 0.74 12.25
CA LYS A 75 -9.42 1.15 12.97
C LYS A 75 -10.16 -0.05 13.53
N GLU A 76 -10.38 -1.06 12.70
CA GLU A 76 -11.04 -2.30 13.10
C GLU A 76 -10.26 -3.01 14.22
N LEU A 77 -8.94 -3.12 14.11
CA LEU A 77 -8.10 -3.74 15.13
C LEU A 77 -8.28 -3.07 16.50
N LEU A 78 -8.31 -1.73 16.55
CA LEU A 78 -8.57 -1.00 17.80
C LEU A 78 -9.97 -1.27 18.35
N ILE A 79 -10.97 -1.34 17.47
CA ILE A 79 -12.35 -1.68 17.83
C ILE A 79 -12.39 -3.10 18.42
N GLN A 80 -11.74 -4.08 17.79
CA GLN A 80 -11.73 -5.46 18.29
C GLN A 80 -10.99 -5.58 19.64
N VAL A 81 -9.93 -4.80 19.85
CA VAL A 81 -9.17 -4.80 21.11
C VAL A 81 -9.96 -4.20 22.26
N ASP A 82 -10.73 -3.14 22.01
CA ASP A 82 -11.44 -2.42 23.08
C ASP A 82 -12.83 -3.00 23.38
N PHE A 83 -13.48 -3.57 22.37
CA PHE A 83 -14.86 -4.07 22.49
C PHE A 83 -14.98 -5.58 22.31
N GLY A 84 -13.87 -6.27 22.04
CA GLY A 84 -13.83 -7.69 21.74
C GLY A 84 -14.12 -8.02 20.28
N PRO A 85 -13.85 -9.27 19.84
CA PRO A 85 -14.13 -9.78 18.50
C PRO A 85 -15.61 -9.66 18.11
N SER A 86 -15.89 -9.42 16.83
CA SER A 86 -17.25 -9.30 16.30
C SER A 86 -18.16 -10.51 16.62
N PHE A 87 -17.62 -11.74 16.65
CA PHE A 87 -18.41 -12.94 17.01
C PHE A 87 -18.62 -13.10 18.53
N MET A 88 -17.76 -12.50 19.38
CA MET A 88 -18.01 -12.45 20.83
C MET A 88 -19.07 -11.39 21.17
N ARG A 89 -19.23 -10.44 20.25
CA ARG A 89 -20.07 -9.27 20.35
C ARG A 89 -21.52 -9.51 19.90
N THR A 90 -21.84 -10.57 19.17
CA THR A 90 -23.25 -10.90 18.86
C THR A 90 -24.13 -11.05 20.11
N SER A 91 -23.56 -11.20 21.31
CA SER A 91 -24.25 -11.13 22.60
C SER A 91 -25.11 -9.87 22.79
N PHE A 92 -24.70 -8.68 22.32
CA PHE A 92 -25.52 -7.47 22.45
C PHE A 92 -26.76 -7.45 21.56
N GLN A 93 -26.82 -8.33 20.56
CA GLN A 93 -28.05 -8.54 19.79
C GLN A 93 -29.09 -9.35 20.58
N PHE A 94 -28.71 -9.96 21.70
CA PHE A 94 -29.54 -10.84 22.50
C PHE A 94 -29.85 -10.31 23.91
N ASP A 95 -29.16 -9.28 24.40
CA ASP A 95 -29.27 -8.79 25.79
C ASP A 95 -29.79 -7.35 25.95
N ASP A 96 -30.32 -6.74 24.89
CA ASP A 96 -30.81 -5.34 24.83
C ASP A 96 -29.78 -4.26 25.24
N SER A 97 -28.48 -4.61 25.34
CA SER A 97 -27.44 -3.61 25.60
C SER A 97 -27.19 -2.73 24.36
N PRO A 98 -27.00 -1.41 24.54
CA PRO A 98 -26.73 -0.52 23.43
C PRO A 98 -25.37 -0.87 22.78
N PRO A 99 -25.26 -0.81 21.45
CA PRO A 99 -24.00 -1.10 20.77
C PRO A 99 -22.92 -0.09 21.20
N PRO A 100 -21.64 -0.49 21.21
CA PRO A 100 -20.56 0.42 21.56
C PRO A 100 -20.46 1.60 20.58
N ASP A 101 -20.14 2.80 21.09
CA ASP A 101 -19.88 3.96 20.24
C ASP A 101 -18.55 3.80 19.50
N LEU A 102 -18.64 3.41 18.22
CA LEU A 102 -17.47 3.20 17.36
C LEU A 102 -16.90 4.52 16.80
N SER A 103 -17.58 5.66 16.97
CA SER A 103 -17.16 6.94 16.39
C SER A 103 -15.80 7.41 16.89
N VAL A 104 -15.42 6.97 18.09
CA VAL A 104 -14.10 7.20 18.72
C VAL A 104 -12.93 6.64 17.89
N TYR A 105 -13.18 5.71 16.96
CA TYR A 105 -12.20 5.14 16.04
C TYR A 105 -12.46 5.48 14.59
N LEU A 106 -13.72 5.47 14.14
CA LEU A 106 -14.06 5.67 12.73
C LEU A 106 -13.61 7.03 12.19
N ASN A 107 -13.68 8.07 13.02
CA ASN A 107 -13.33 9.46 12.66
C ASN A 107 -11.83 9.79 12.80
N LYS A 108 -11.00 8.86 13.29
CA LYS A 108 -9.56 9.10 13.44
C LYS A 108 -8.86 9.00 12.09
N ASP A 109 -7.91 9.91 11.86
CA ASP A 109 -6.96 9.78 10.75
C ASP A 109 -5.94 8.66 11.03
N LEU A 110 -5.30 8.14 9.98
CA LEU A 110 -4.33 7.06 10.10
C LEU A 110 -3.15 7.39 11.06
N SER A 111 -2.76 8.65 11.21
CA SER A 111 -1.71 9.05 12.17
C SER A 111 -2.12 8.72 13.60
N ARG A 112 -3.32 9.16 13.99
CA ARG A 112 -3.89 8.92 15.32
C ARG A 112 -4.14 7.44 15.55
N THR A 113 -4.60 6.72 14.53
CA THR A 113 -4.83 5.27 14.62
C THR A 113 -3.53 4.50 14.85
N LEU A 114 -2.46 4.82 14.10
CA LEU A 114 -1.15 4.19 14.29
C LEU A 114 -0.54 4.53 15.66
N ALA A 115 -0.69 5.76 16.12
CA ALA A 115 -0.24 6.15 17.47
C ALA A 115 -0.99 5.37 18.56
N ALA A 116 -2.29 5.17 18.41
CA ALA A 116 -3.10 4.37 19.33
C ALA A 116 -2.66 2.89 19.34
N LEU A 117 -2.43 2.28 18.17
CA LEU A 117 -1.92 0.90 18.07
C LEU A 117 -0.59 0.73 18.82
N LYS A 118 0.34 1.67 18.63
CA LYS A 118 1.62 1.68 19.35
C LYS A 118 1.41 1.83 20.86
N SER A 119 0.55 2.73 21.29
CA SER A 119 0.30 2.96 22.73
C SER A 119 -0.30 1.75 23.44
N LYS A 120 -1.05 0.91 22.71
CA LYS A 120 -1.63 -0.35 23.18
C LYS A 120 -0.69 -1.55 22.99
N ASN A 121 0.58 -1.33 22.58
CA ASN A 121 1.56 -2.37 22.27
C ASN A 121 1.10 -3.41 21.23
N LEU A 122 0.19 -3.02 20.33
CA LEU A 122 -0.29 -3.89 19.24
C LEU A 122 0.73 -3.96 18.09
N ILE A 123 1.60 -2.95 18.01
CA ILE A 123 2.73 -2.88 17.08
C ILE A 123 3.98 -2.36 17.80
N SER A 124 5.16 -2.77 17.34
CA SER A 124 6.43 -2.26 17.85
C SER A 124 6.67 -0.80 17.43
N LYS A 125 7.64 -0.15 18.08
CA LYS A 125 8.07 1.21 17.72
C LYS A 125 8.64 1.25 16.30
N GLU A 126 9.33 0.19 15.89
CA GLU A 126 9.95 0.02 14.58
C GLU A 126 8.88 -0.12 13.49
N THR A 127 7.89 -0.99 13.70
CA THR A 127 6.74 -1.15 12.80
C THR A 127 5.96 0.16 12.69
N TRP A 128 5.71 0.84 13.81
CA TRP A 128 5.06 2.16 13.79
C TRP A 128 5.83 3.17 12.94
N LYS A 129 7.16 3.27 13.07
CA LYS A 129 7.97 4.20 12.25
C LYS A 129 7.86 3.90 10.76
N ILE A 130 7.85 2.62 10.37
CA ILE A 130 7.72 2.20 8.97
C ILE A 130 6.34 2.61 8.44
N LEU A 131 5.27 2.29 9.17
CA LEU A 131 3.91 2.63 8.77
C LEU A 131 3.65 4.14 8.76
N ASP A 132 4.25 4.90 9.68
CA ASP A 132 4.17 6.36 9.73
C ASP A 132 4.84 7.01 8.52
N LYS A 133 5.99 6.47 8.09
CA LYS A 133 6.66 6.84 6.84
C LYS A 133 5.79 6.50 5.62
N TYR A 134 5.19 5.32 5.60
CA TYR A 134 4.31 4.88 4.51
C TYR A 134 3.02 5.70 4.44
N ARG A 135 2.48 6.16 5.58
CA ARG A 135 1.39 7.13 5.60
C ARG A 135 1.78 8.41 4.88
N ASP A 136 2.96 8.96 5.17
CA ASP A 136 3.41 10.22 4.57
C ASP A 136 3.64 10.08 3.05
N ILE A 137 4.27 9.00 2.63
CA ILE A 137 4.65 8.80 1.22
C ILE A 137 3.48 8.24 0.40
N PHE A 138 2.93 7.09 0.80
CA PHE A 138 1.92 6.38 0.02
C PHE A 138 0.52 6.92 0.27
N ARG A 139 0.08 6.98 1.53
CA ARG A 139 -1.30 7.42 1.82
C ARG A 139 -1.49 8.87 1.42
N ASN A 140 -0.68 9.80 1.91
CA ASN A 140 -0.85 11.21 1.59
C ASN A 140 -0.49 11.52 0.14
N GLY A 141 0.61 10.95 -0.38
CA GLY A 141 1.04 11.17 -1.76
C GLY A 141 0.03 10.65 -2.79
N PHE A 142 -0.45 9.42 -2.66
CA PHE A 142 -1.37 8.84 -3.66
C PHE A 142 -2.84 9.21 -3.45
N ALA A 143 -3.25 9.73 -2.29
CA ALA A 143 -4.64 10.16 -2.06
C ALA A 143 -5.09 11.31 -3.00
N HIS A 144 -4.17 12.21 -3.34
CA HIS A 144 -4.42 13.31 -4.28
C HIS A 144 -3.52 13.25 -5.51
N TYR A 145 -2.81 12.13 -5.68
CA TYR A 145 -1.78 11.97 -6.72
C TYR A 145 -0.80 13.16 -6.72
N ASP A 146 -0.24 13.50 -5.56
CA ASP A 146 0.68 14.62 -5.37
C ASP A 146 2.13 14.18 -5.64
N PRO A 147 2.73 14.55 -6.78
CA PRO A 147 4.08 14.08 -7.11
C PRO A 147 5.15 14.67 -6.21
N ALA A 148 4.93 15.84 -5.59
CA ALA A 148 5.90 16.45 -4.69
C ALA A 148 6.06 15.63 -3.40
N LEU A 149 4.98 15.00 -2.94
CA LEU A 149 5.01 14.06 -1.82
C LEU A 149 5.54 12.68 -2.23
N ILE A 150 5.07 12.14 -3.37
CA ILE A 150 5.47 10.80 -3.85
C ILE A 150 6.96 10.75 -4.16
N LEU A 151 7.47 11.76 -4.85
CA LEU A 151 8.86 11.82 -5.32
C LEU A 151 9.74 12.69 -4.40
N LYS A 152 9.31 12.88 -3.14
CA LYS A 152 10.01 13.70 -2.16
C LYS A 152 11.45 13.22 -1.96
N GLY A 153 12.40 14.11 -2.18
CA GLY A 153 13.83 13.82 -2.06
C GLY A 153 14.42 12.98 -3.19
N LEU A 154 13.65 12.68 -4.24
CA LEU A 154 14.17 12.02 -5.44
C LEU A 154 14.59 13.07 -6.46
N THR A 155 15.86 12.99 -6.87
CA THR A 155 16.46 13.90 -7.83
C THR A 155 16.98 13.15 -9.05
N TYR A 156 17.16 13.87 -10.16
CA TYR A 156 17.82 13.37 -11.35
C TYR A 156 18.86 14.39 -11.84
N LYS A 157 19.98 13.89 -12.35
CA LYS A 157 21.08 14.70 -12.86
C LYS A 157 20.90 14.89 -14.36
N ILE A 158 20.66 16.11 -14.79
CA ILE A 158 20.65 16.47 -16.20
C ILE A 158 21.98 17.10 -16.61
N SER A 159 22.43 16.78 -17.83
CA SER A 159 23.52 17.49 -18.48
C SER A 159 22.91 18.60 -19.33
N VAL A 160 23.09 19.85 -18.93
CA VAL A 160 22.66 21.01 -19.71
C VAL A 160 23.77 21.31 -20.70
N MET A 161 23.49 21.02 -21.96
CA MET A 161 24.38 21.39 -23.05
C MET A 161 24.21 22.89 -23.31
N LYS A 162 25.26 23.67 -23.01
CA LYS A 162 25.32 25.07 -23.42
C LYS A 162 25.82 25.17 -24.86
N MET A 163 25.87 26.39 -25.39
CA MET A 163 26.29 26.70 -26.77
C MET A 163 27.59 25.98 -27.17
N PRO A 164 27.82 25.71 -28.46
CA PRO A 164 29.02 24.99 -28.91
C PRO A 164 30.31 25.64 -28.38
N GLY A 165 31.11 24.88 -27.63
CA GLY A 165 32.35 25.35 -27.00
C GLY A 165 32.25 25.61 -25.50
N GLU A 166 31.05 25.60 -24.91
CA GLU A 166 30.88 25.73 -23.46
C GLU A 166 30.91 24.36 -22.74
N PRO A 167 31.44 24.30 -21.51
CA PRO A 167 31.46 23.07 -20.73
C PRO A 167 30.04 22.62 -20.36
N ILE A 168 29.80 21.30 -20.46
CA ILE A 168 28.54 20.68 -20.05
C ILE A 168 28.35 20.90 -18.55
N GLU A 169 27.26 21.59 -18.18
CA GLU A 169 26.91 21.81 -16.78
C GLU A 169 25.99 20.67 -16.30
N LYS A 170 26.36 20.01 -15.19
CA LYS A 170 25.49 19.02 -14.56
C LYS A 170 24.62 19.71 -13.52
N LYS A 171 23.30 19.69 -13.71
CA LYS A 171 22.33 20.23 -12.75
C LYS A 171 21.50 19.11 -12.14
N GLU A 172 21.26 19.20 -10.85
CA GLU A 172 20.37 18.29 -10.13
C GLU A 172 18.98 18.93 -10.02
N LEU A 173 17.96 18.22 -10.48
CA LEU A 173 16.57 18.67 -10.44
C LEU A 173 15.71 17.67 -9.67
N ASN A 174 14.70 18.18 -8.96
CA ASN A 174 13.73 17.31 -8.31
C ASN A 174 12.82 16.65 -9.34
N LEU A 175 12.58 15.34 -9.19
CA LEU A 175 11.79 14.55 -10.13
C LEU A 175 10.31 14.99 -10.22
N HIS A 176 9.78 15.68 -9.20
CA HIS A 176 8.41 16.22 -9.25
C HIS A 176 8.28 17.52 -10.07
N GLN A 177 9.40 18.11 -10.51
CA GLN A 177 9.43 19.39 -11.24
C GLN A 177 9.71 19.23 -12.75
N ILE A 178 9.79 18.00 -13.25
CA ILE A 178 10.14 17.72 -14.65
C ILE A 178 8.93 17.30 -15.49
N PRO A 179 8.94 17.54 -16.82
CA PRO A 179 7.79 17.24 -17.70
C PRO A 179 7.26 15.78 -17.67
N PRO A 180 8.07 14.71 -17.55
CA PRO A 180 7.55 13.33 -17.47
C PRO A 180 7.26 12.87 -16.02
N VAL A 181 6.75 13.75 -15.15
CA VAL A 181 6.51 13.44 -13.73
C VAL A 181 5.62 12.20 -13.52
N GLY A 182 4.62 11.97 -14.37
CA GLY A 182 3.75 10.79 -14.28
C GLY A 182 4.50 9.46 -14.49
N LEU A 183 5.50 9.42 -15.38
CA LEU A 183 6.34 8.24 -15.58
C LEU A 183 7.23 7.99 -14.37
N ALA A 184 7.73 9.06 -13.74
CA ALA A 184 8.51 8.95 -12.51
C ALA A 184 7.66 8.43 -11.33
N VAL A 185 6.42 8.90 -11.20
CA VAL A 185 5.46 8.39 -10.21
C VAL A 185 5.15 6.92 -10.45
N GLU A 186 4.90 6.50 -11.69
CA GLU A 186 4.61 5.09 -12.00
C GLU A 186 5.84 4.20 -11.71
N ALA A 187 7.04 4.61 -12.11
CA ALA A 187 8.27 3.87 -11.80
C ALA A 187 8.54 3.78 -10.29
N PHE A 188 8.24 4.85 -9.56
CA PHE A 188 8.26 4.83 -8.09
C PHE A 188 7.25 3.83 -7.54
N ALA A 189 6.01 3.84 -8.06
CA ALA A 189 4.96 2.93 -7.64
C ALA A 189 5.35 1.47 -7.89
N GLU A 190 5.84 1.14 -9.09
CA GLU A 190 6.31 -0.21 -9.47
C GLU A 190 7.39 -0.74 -8.52
N LYS A 191 8.35 0.11 -8.17
CA LYS A 191 9.45 -0.28 -7.27
C LYS A 191 8.99 -0.56 -5.83
N ASN A 192 7.91 0.09 -5.37
CA ASN A 192 7.56 0.13 -3.95
C ASN A 192 6.25 -0.60 -3.60
N ALA A 193 5.35 -0.84 -4.55
CA ALA A 193 4.01 -1.36 -4.25
C ALA A 193 4.04 -2.73 -3.56
N TRP A 194 4.91 -3.65 -4.01
CA TRP A 194 5.02 -4.97 -3.39
C TRP A 194 5.47 -4.88 -1.93
N LEU A 195 6.54 -4.11 -1.69
CA LEU A 195 7.06 -3.89 -0.34
C LEU A 195 5.98 -3.30 0.58
N TYR A 196 5.20 -2.33 0.07
CA TYR A 196 4.12 -1.74 0.84
C TYR A 196 3.02 -2.75 1.15
N LEU A 197 2.53 -3.48 0.14
CA LEU A 197 1.51 -4.50 0.27
C LEU A 197 1.90 -5.59 1.29
N VAL A 198 3.12 -6.13 1.18
CA VAL A 198 3.64 -7.13 2.12
C VAL A 198 3.78 -6.58 3.54
N THR A 199 4.14 -5.30 3.69
CA THR A 199 4.25 -4.69 5.01
C THR A 199 2.88 -4.59 5.69
N VAL A 200 1.84 -4.20 4.96
CA VAL A 200 0.46 -4.16 5.47
C VAL A 200 -0.05 -5.58 5.75
N GLU A 201 0.23 -6.52 4.86
CA GLU A 201 -0.13 -7.93 5.07
C GLU A 201 0.51 -8.52 6.33
N ASN A 202 1.80 -8.26 6.55
CA ASN A 202 2.50 -8.74 7.75
C ASN A 202 1.98 -8.09 9.02
N LEU A 203 1.56 -6.81 8.97
CA LEU A 203 0.82 -6.19 10.07
C LEU A 203 -0.44 -7.00 10.37
N ILE A 204 -1.25 -7.31 9.35
CA ILE A 204 -2.48 -8.09 9.51
C ILE A 204 -2.18 -9.46 10.12
N ARG A 205 -1.28 -10.23 9.52
CA ARG A 205 -0.86 -11.57 10.01
C ARG A 205 -0.45 -11.54 11.48
N SER A 206 0.33 -10.54 11.87
CA SER A 206 0.82 -10.40 13.25
C SER A 206 -0.24 -10.01 14.27
N THR A 207 -1.42 -9.54 13.85
CA THR A 207 -2.46 -8.99 14.74
C THR A 207 -3.87 -9.53 14.49
N ILE A 208 -4.08 -10.38 13.48
CA ILE A 208 -5.41 -10.91 13.13
C ILE A 208 -6.07 -11.75 14.23
N ARG A 209 -5.28 -12.29 15.19
CA ARG A 209 -5.80 -13.00 16.37
C ARG A 209 -6.86 -12.21 17.14
N TYR A 210 -6.79 -10.87 17.14
CA TYR A 210 -7.77 -10.03 17.84
C TYR A 210 -9.17 -10.04 17.20
N PHE A 211 -9.30 -10.49 15.95
CA PHE A 211 -10.58 -10.66 15.27
C PHE A 211 -11.22 -12.02 15.56
N HIS A 212 -10.43 -12.96 16.08
CA HIS A 212 -10.82 -14.32 16.41
C HIS A 212 -10.66 -14.53 17.92
N ASN A 213 -9.56 -15.14 18.35
CA ASN A 213 -9.28 -15.30 19.77
C ASN A 213 -7.92 -14.64 20.10
N PRO A 214 -7.88 -13.54 20.86
CA PRO A 214 -6.63 -12.86 21.23
C PRO A 214 -5.61 -13.74 21.95
N GLY A 215 -6.06 -14.82 22.60
CA GLY A 215 -5.22 -15.77 23.33
C GLY A 215 -4.69 -16.93 22.48
N ILE A 216 -5.09 -17.05 21.22
CA ILE A 216 -4.67 -18.12 20.31
C ILE A 216 -3.88 -17.52 19.15
N ASP A 217 -2.67 -18.04 18.92
CA ASP A 217 -1.92 -17.71 17.71
C ASP A 217 -2.61 -18.34 16.49
N PRO A 218 -3.00 -17.55 15.47
CA PRO A 218 -3.65 -18.06 14.28
C PRO A 218 -2.70 -18.85 13.37
N GLY A 219 -1.39 -18.86 13.64
CA GLY A 219 -0.42 -19.69 12.92
C GLY A 219 -0.01 -19.16 11.54
N PHE A 220 -0.34 -17.90 11.23
CA PHE A 220 0.05 -17.27 9.97
C PHE A 220 1.54 -16.88 9.98
N SER A 221 2.29 -17.41 9.02
CA SER A 221 3.71 -17.07 8.84
C SER A 221 3.88 -15.66 8.27
N ILE A 222 4.91 -14.95 8.73
CA ILE A 222 5.29 -13.64 8.19
C ILE A 222 5.96 -13.81 6.82
N ILE A 223 5.52 -13.04 5.84
CA ILE A 223 6.08 -13.05 4.49
C ILE A 223 7.41 -12.29 4.50
N PRO A 224 8.51 -12.87 3.98
CA PRO A 224 9.79 -12.21 3.98
C PRO A 224 9.78 -10.97 3.07
N ILE A 225 10.39 -9.89 3.57
CA ILE A 225 10.61 -8.68 2.80
C ILE A 225 11.98 -8.79 2.14
N ASN A 226 12.02 -9.26 0.89
CA ASN A 226 13.24 -9.24 0.08
C ASN A 226 13.49 -7.80 -0.40
N LYS A 227 14.66 -7.26 -0.09
CA LYS A 227 15.12 -5.92 -0.52
C LYS A 227 15.81 -5.98 -1.87
#